data_AF-A0A1M3IKA9-F1
#
_entry.id   AF-A0A1M3IKA9-F1
#
_cell.length_a   1.000
_cell.length_b   1.000
_cell.length_c   1.000
_cell.angle_alpha   90.00
_cell.angle_beta   90.00
_cell.angle_gamma   90.00
#
_symmetry.space_group_name_H-M   'P 1'
#
loop_
_entity.id
_entity.type
_entity.pdbx_description
1 polymer ?
#
loop_
_entity_poly.entity_id
_entity_poly.type
_entity_poly.pdbx_seq_one_letter_code
_entity_poly.pdbx_strand_id
1 'polypeptide(L)'
;MGYRYRLSGYVFEIDTPLRELPEVNDEPECFLSVRRDISEKIPAEALSAESYLNADLALTCIQREQFGFVAIWNNNTIEYTPASHLDDMGITIQLLGTIAMIMSATMGYVSLHAASVVIDNRAVLFCGASGVGKSTLTAHFYSKGYQVLSDDVTTLRITAPGKITAYPSVPRIKLSDESLALIGRSGDGLQEINFETRKYILPITEITGSNGYELSAIIFPLYKDGHMILEQIGGFSNKLLVAKHLYRKRLAKLLYPITQRRELFLALAAHIPMYHFYRPCNMATMQESLDYIEMQLNR
;
A
#
# COMPACT_ATOMS: atom_id res chain seq x y z
N MET A 1 25.19 13.77 -0.76
CA MET A 1 23.87 14.27 -1.17
C MET A 1 22.94 13.07 -1.23
N GLY A 2 21.81 13.13 -0.52
CA GLY A 2 20.79 12.09 -0.62
C GLY A 2 19.88 12.32 -1.84
N TYR A 3 19.16 11.27 -2.21
CA TYR A 3 18.09 11.29 -3.21
C TYR A 3 16.76 11.57 -2.50
N ARG A 4 15.88 12.35 -3.13
CA ARG A 4 14.60 12.72 -2.53
C ARG A 4 13.45 12.19 -3.37
N TYR A 5 12.50 11.55 -2.71
CA TYR A 5 11.35 10.93 -3.35
C TYR A 5 10.07 11.28 -2.60
N ARG A 6 8.96 11.26 -3.32
CA ARG A 6 7.63 11.36 -2.73
C ARG A 6 6.94 10.00 -2.76
N LEU A 7 6.41 9.58 -1.61
CA LEU A 7 5.64 8.34 -1.48
C LEU A 7 4.56 8.54 -0.43
N SER A 8 3.34 8.08 -0.69
CA SER A 8 2.21 8.16 0.26
C SER A 8 1.92 9.58 0.77
N GLY A 9 2.21 10.60 -0.05
CA GLY A 9 1.92 12.02 0.22
C GLY A 9 3.05 12.82 0.89
N TYR A 10 4.06 12.16 1.46
CA TYR A 10 5.19 12.83 2.11
C TYR A 10 6.48 12.70 1.30
N VAL A 11 7.42 13.60 1.55
CA VAL A 11 8.76 13.58 0.94
C VAL A 11 9.75 12.94 1.91
N PHE A 12 10.60 12.05 1.41
CA PHE A 12 11.71 11.51 2.20
C PHE A 12 13.03 11.59 1.44
N GLU A 13 14.12 11.74 2.18
CA GLU A 13 15.49 11.69 1.67
C GLU A 13 16.12 10.34 2.01
N ILE A 14 16.85 9.74 1.07
CA ILE A 14 17.56 8.46 1.24
C ILE A 14 18.96 8.51 0.61
N ASP A 15 19.91 7.76 1.17
CA ASP A 15 21.29 7.67 0.66
C ASP A 15 21.47 6.72 -0.53
N THR A 16 20.42 5.99 -0.92
CA THR A 16 20.44 4.94 -1.95
C THR A 16 19.36 5.25 -3.00
N PRO A 17 19.68 5.22 -4.31
CA PRO A 17 18.70 5.58 -5.34
C PRO A 17 17.58 4.54 -5.46
N LEU A 18 16.34 5.01 -5.66
CA LEU A 18 15.16 4.20 -5.92
C LEU A 18 14.66 4.46 -7.35
N ARG A 19 14.91 3.51 -8.25
CA ARG A 19 14.62 3.69 -9.69
C ARG A 19 13.12 3.68 -10.01
N GLU A 20 12.31 3.13 -9.12
CA GLU A 20 10.86 3.03 -9.25
C GLU A 20 10.13 4.34 -8.93
N LEU A 21 10.81 5.32 -8.33
CA LEU A 21 10.22 6.59 -7.94
C LEU A 21 10.89 7.75 -8.68
N PRO A 22 10.11 8.73 -9.18
CA PRO A 22 10.69 9.95 -9.72
C PRO A 22 11.30 10.78 -8.59
N GLU A 23 12.50 11.31 -8.82
CA GLU A 23 13.14 12.25 -7.89
C GLU A 23 12.36 13.57 -7.82
N VAL A 24 12.33 14.18 -6.63
CA VAL A 24 11.70 15.47 -6.36
C VAL A 24 12.68 16.43 -5.71
N ASN A 25 12.43 17.73 -5.85
CA ASN A 25 13.26 18.77 -5.23
C ASN A 25 12.66 19.35 -3.94
N ASP A 26 11.48 18.87 -3.53
CA ASP A 26 10.82 19.29 -2.28
C ASP A 26 11.68 19.01 -1.05
N GLU A 27 11.43 19.73 0.05
CA GLU A 27 12.08 19.48 1.33
C GLU A 27 11.61 18.16 1.96
N PRO A 28 12.52 17.31 2.48
CA PRO A 28 12.16 16.05 3.10
C PRO A 28 11.51 16.24 4.47
N GLU A 29 10.45 15.50 4.70
CA GLU A 29 9.78 15.39 6.01
C GLU A 29 10.34 14.21 6.83
N CYS A 30 10.96 13.24 6.15
CA CYS A 30 11.54 12.03 6.72
C CYS A 30 12.93 11.74 6.11
N PHE A 31 13.83 11.21 6.92
CA PHE A 31 15.18 10.82 6.51
C PHE A 31 15.34 9.31 6.67
N LEU A 32 15.76 8.64 5.60
CA LEU A 32 16.04 7.21 5.58
C LEU A 32 17.51 7.00 5.24
N SER A 33 18.13 6.01 5.85
CA SER A 33 19.51 5.67 5.58
C SER A 33 19.69 4.16 5.57
N VAL A 34 20.29 3.63 4.51
CA VAL A 34 20.64 2.21 4.43
C VAL A 34 22.03 2.03 5.01
N ARG A 35 22.15 1.14 5.99
CA ARG A 35 23.37 0.90 6.76
C ARG A 35 23.73 -0.58 6.70
N ARG A 36 25.02 -0.88 6.81
CA ARG A 36 25.49 -2.27 6.94
C ARG A 36 25.36 -2.78 8.37
N ASP A 37 25.54 -1.88 9.33
CA ASP A 37 25.40 -2.15 10.76
C ASP A 37 25.08 -0.84 11.49
N ILE A 38 24.24 -0.93 12.51
CA ILE A 38 23.90 0.17 13.44
C ILE A 38 23.99 -0.26 14.91
N SER A 39 24.54 -1.45 15.18
CA SER A 39 24.61 -2.07 16.51
C SER A 39 25.25 -1.16 17.56
N GLU A 40 26.30 -0.42 17.20
CA GLU A 40 26.99 0.52 18.09
C GLU A 40 26.16 1.74 18.49
N LYS A 41 25.09 2.05 17.73
CA LYS A 41 24.24 3.23 17.97
C LYS A 41 23.06 2.95 18.89
N ILE A 42 22.74 1.68 19.15
CA ILE A 42 21.51 1.28 19.83
C ILE A 42 21.79 0.47 21.11
N PRO A 43 20.84 0.42 22.06
CA PRO A 43 20.99 -0.40 23.27
C PRO A 43 21.10 -1.90 22.95
N ALA A 44 21.86 -2.65 23.76
CA ALA A 44 22.06 -4.09 23.57
C ALA A 44 20.74 -4.89 23.67
N GLU A 45 19.79 -4.40 24.49
CA GLU A 45 18.45 -4.97 24.62
C GLU A 45 17.66 -4.86 23.31
N ALA A 46 17.91 -3.83 22.50
CA ALA A 46 17.26 -3.64 21.21
C ALA A 46 17.75 -4.65 20.15
N LEU A 47 19.00 -5.11 20.25
CA LEU A 47 19.61 -6.10 19.35
C LEU A 47 19.13 -7.53 19.58
N SER A 48 18.59 -7.80 20.77
CA SER A 48 18.16 -9.15 21.18
C SER A 48 16.64 -9.33 21.16
N ALA A 49 15.88 -8.27 20.93
CA ALA A 49 14.43 -8.29 20.90
C ALA A 49 13.89 -8.19 19.47
N GLU A 50 12.78 -8.88 19.17
CA GLU A 50 12.04 -8.66 17.92
C GLU A 50 11.56 -7.21 17.78
N SER A 51 11.24 -6.55 18.88
CA SER A 51 10.91 -5.13 18.90
C SER A 51 11.32 -4.51 20.23
N TYR A 52 11.81 -3.30 20.18
CA TYR A 52 12.21 -2.52 21.34
C TYR A 52 11.71 -1.09 21.21
N LEU A 53 11.28 -0.52 22.33
CA LEU A 53 10.81 0.85 22.43
C LEU A 53 11.40 1.43 23.71
N ASN A 54 12.15 2.52 23.58
CA ASN A 54 12.69 3.19 24.75
C ASN A 54 11.60 3.99 25.50
N ALA A 55 11.86 4.33 26.77
CA ALA A 55 10.85 4.89 27.67
C ALA A 55 10.30 6.27 27.23
N ASP A 56 11.12 7.08 26.57
CA ASP A 56 10.74 8.41 26.05
C ASP A 56 10.20 8.38 24.61
N LEU A 57 10.08 7.18 24.01
CA LEU A 57 9.64 6.95 22.63
C LEU A 57 10.53 7.59 21.56
N ALA A 58 11.74 8.03 21.91
CA ALA A 58 12.70 8.60 20.97
C ALA A 58 13.34 7.54 20.05
N LEU A 59 13.32 6.26 20.44
CA LEU A 59 13.86 5.12 19.70
C LEU A 59 12.88 3.95 19.66
N THR A 60 12.46 3.58 18.44
CA THR A 60 11.80 2.30 18.17
C THR A 60 12.68 1.43 17.31
N CYS A 61 12.98 0.21 17.76
CA CYS A 61 13.73 -0.78 17.00
C CYS A 61 12.84 -1.96 16.64
N ILE A 62 12.98 -2.47 15.42
CA ILE A 62 12.22 -3.62 14.94
C ILE A 62 13.16 -4.52 14.15
N GLN A 63 13.21 -5.78 14.55
CA GLN A 63 14.04 -6.78 13.90
C GLN A 63 13.18 -7.95 13.44
N ARG A 64 13.30 -8.35 12.17
CA ARG A 64 12.73 -9.59 11.65
C ARG A 64 13.70 -10.22 10.69
N GLU A 65 13.82 -11.54 10.74
CA GLU A 65 14.63 -12.32 9.80
C GLU A 65 14.33 -11.92 8.35
N GLN A 66 13.05 -11.77 8.00
CA GLN A 66 12.57 -11.55 6.62
C GLN A 66 12.98 -10.21 5.99
N PHE A 67 13.32 -9.19 6.77
CA PHE A 67 13.66 -7.87 6.22
C PHE A 67 14.90 -7.24 6.84
N GLY A 68 15.32 -7.66 8.03
CA GLY A 68 16.48 -7.10 8.73
C GLY A 68 16.06 -6.27 9.94
N PHE A 69 16.88 -5.26 10.23
CA PHE A 69 16.76 -4.41 11.40
C PHE A 69 16.42 -2.98 11.00
N VAL A 70 15.48 -2.35 11.69
CA VAL A 70 15.16 -0.93 11.52
C VAL A 70 15.19 -0.22 12.86
N ALA A 71 15.84 0.93 12.91
CA ALA A 71 15.77 1.90 14.01
C ALA A 71 15.03 3.15 13.54
N ILE A 72 14.11 3.62 14.36
CA ILE A 72 13.34 4.84 14.15
C ILE A 72 13.70 5.80 15.29
N TRP A 73 14.33 6.91 14.92
CA TRP A 73 14.77 7.97 15.81
C TRP A 73 13.85 9.18 15.70
N ASN A 74 13.33 9.66 16.83
CA ASN A 74 12.51 10.87 16.94
C ASN A 74 11.36 10.96 15.91
N ASN A 75 10.83 9.81 15.48
CA ASN A 75 9.75 9.67 14.49
C ASN A 75 9.99 10.31 13.11
N ASN A 76 11.23 10.68 12.75
CA ASN A 76 11.51 11.25 11.42
C ASN A 76 12.80 10.73 10.79
N THR A 77 13.67 10.06 11.53
CA THR A 77 14.95 9.56 11.04
C THR A 77 14.97 8.04 11.19
N ILE A 78 15.17 7.33 10.08
CA ILE A 78 15.09 5.88 10.01
C ILE A 78 16.40 5.33 9.49
N GLU A 79 16.99 4.39 10.22
CA GLU A 79 18.15 3.63 9.77
C GLU A 79 17.73 2.18 9.53
N TYR A 80 18.03 1.67 8.35
CA TYR A 80 17.67 0.33 7.92
C TYR A 80 18.94 -0.48 7.64
N THR A 81 19.10 -1.58 8.36
CA THR A 81 20.11 -2.60 8.11
C THR A 81 19.44 -3.82 7.46
N PRO A 82 19.67 -4.07 6.16
CA PRO A 82 19.06 -5.21 5.48
C PRO A 82 19.50 -6.56 6.07
N ALA A 83 18.62 -7.57 5.97
CA ALA A 83 19.01 -8.94 6.29
C ALA A 83 20.08 -9.43 5.29
N SER A 84 21.08 -10.19 5.78
CA SER A 84 22.27 -10.55 4.99
C SER A 84 22.00 -11.45 3.78
N HIS A 85 20.83 -12.09 3.70
CA HIS A 85 20.45 -12.94 2.57
C HIS A 85 19.73 -12.17 1.45
N LEU A 86 19.41 -10.89 1.66
CA LEU A 86 18.75 -10.08 0.65
C LEU A 86 19.76 -9.59 -0.39
N ASP A 87 19.43 -9.81 -1.66
CA ASP A 87 20.09 -9.16 -2.79
C ASP A 87 19.52 -7.74 -3.01
N ASP A 88 20.07 -7.02 -3.98
CA ASP A 88 19.65 -5.64 -4.29
C ASP A 88 18.14 -5.52 -4.59
N MET A 89 17.57 -6.53 -5.26
CA MET A 89 16.14 -6.58 -5.55
C MET A 89 15.34 -6.79 -4.25
N GLY A 90 15.75 -7.73 -3.40
CA GLY A 90 15.16 -7.98 -2.10
C GLY A 90 15.18 -6.75 -1.20
N ILE A 91 16.29 -6.03 -1.16
CA ILE A 91 16.43 -4.75 -0.44
C ILE A 91 15.42 -3.73 -0.98
N THR A 92 15.34 -3.57 -2.30
CA THR A 92 14.41 -2.64 -2.95
C THR A 92 12.94 -2.98 -2.64
N ILE A 93 12.60 -4.27 -2.63
CA ILE A 93 11.27 -4.75 -2.22
C ILE A 93 10.96 -4.40 -0.76
N GLN A 94 11.94 -4.50 0.15
CA GLN A 94 11.74 -4.11 1.54
C GLN A 94 11.60 -2.59 1.68
N LEU A 95 12.44 -1.81 0.98
CA LEU A 95 12.40 -0.35 0.98
C LEU A 95 11.02 0.16 0.53
N LEU A 96 10.54 -0.30 -0.62
CA LEU A 96 9.27 0.12 -1.21
C LEU A 96 8.02 -0.54 -0.59
N GLY A 97 8.20 -1.47 0.35
CA GLY A 97 7.12 -2.21 1.00
C GLY A 97 7.09 -2.00 2.51
N THR A 98 7.93 -2.76 3.22
CA THR A 98 7.96 -2.75 4.70
C THR A 98 8.42 -1.41 5.24
N ILE A 99 9.55 -0.90 4.73
CA ILE A 99 10.16 0.34 5.22
C ILE A 99 9.29 1.52 4.84
N ALA A 100 8.74 1.56 3.62
CA ALA A 100 7.72 2.53 3.22
C ALA A 100 6.51 2.55 4.17
N MET A 101 6.03 1.38 4.61
CA MET A 101 4.94 1.34 5.61
C MET A 101 5.39 1.89 6.97
N ILE A 102 6.61 1.57 7.42
CA ILE A 102 7.18 2.12 8.66
C ILE A 102 7.29 3.64 8.59
N MET A 103 7.85 4.20 7.51
CA MET A 103 7.92 5.64 7.26
C MET A 103 6.52 6.27 7.28
N SER A 104 5.56 5.66 6.60
CA SER A 104 4.17 6.14 6.59
C SER A 104 3.57 6.18 7.99
N ALA A 105 3.86 5.17 8.82
CA ALA A 105 3.40 5.10 10.20
C ALA A 105 3.99 6.21 11.07
N THR A 106 5.29 6.49 10.92
CA THR A 106 5.96 7.58 11.65
C THR A 106 5.40 8.95 11.30
N MET A 107 4.90 9.11 10.07
CA MET A 107 4.27 10.34 9.59
C MET A 107 2.76 10.43 9.89
N GLY A 108 2.19 9.48 10.64
CA GLY A 108 0.78 9.52 11.04
C GLY A 108 -0.20 9.02 9.96
N TYR A 109 0.27 8.29 8.96
CA TYR A 109 -0.56 7.64 7.95
C TYR A 109 -0.83 6.17 8.34
N VAL A 110 -1.85 5.55 7.72
CA VAL A 110 -2.16 4.13 7.93
C VAL A 110 -2.28 3.41 6.59
N SER A 111 -1.55 2.32 6.43
CA SER A 111 -1.56 1.51 5.21
C SER A 111 -2.49 0.31 5.27
N LEU A 112 -3.31 0.13 4.23
CA LEU A 112 -4.17 -1.02 4.00
C LEU A 112 -3.62 -1.88 2.85
N HIS A 113 -3.81 -3.19 2.94
CA HIS A 113 -3.61 -4.11 1.82
C HIS A 113 -4.78 -3.96 0.83
N ALA A 114 -4.65 -2.95 -0.01
CA ALA A 114 -5.68 -2.46 -0.92
C ALA A 114 -5.03 -1.94 -2.19
N ALA A 115 -5.79 -2.00 -3.27
CA ALA A 115 -5.46 -1.32 -4.51
C ALA A 115 -6.46 -0.17 -4.71
N SER A 116 -6.10 0.89 -5.42
CA SER A 116 -6.96 2.07 -5.52
C SER A 116 -6.83 2.82 -6.84
N VAL A 117 -7.95 3.37 -7.27
CA VAL A 117 -8.11 4.12 -8.53
C VAL A 117 -8.84 5.43 -8.25
N VAL A 118 -8.74 6.38 -9.18
CA VAL A 118 -9.47 7.64 -9.13
C VAL A 118 -10.64 7.58 -10.10
N ILE A 119 -11.85 7.82 -9.59
CA ILE A 119 -13.09 7.94 -10.36
C ILE A 119 -13.76 9.23 -9.89
N ASP A 120 -14.16 10.08 -10.84
CA ASP A 120 -14.74 11.40 -10.56
C ASP A 120 -13.94 12.24 -9.55
N ASN A 121 -12.61 12.24 -9.71
CA ASN A 121 -11.66 12.95 -8.83
C ASN A 121 -11.70 12.50 -7.35
N ARG A 122 -12.13 11.26 -7.09
CA ARG A 122 -12.18 10.65 -5.75
C ARG A 122 -11.57 9.25 -5.77
N ALA A 123 -10.96 8.85 -4.66
CA ALA A 123 -10.36 7.53 -4.54
C ALA A 123 -11.41 6.45 -4.26
N VAL A 124 -11.35 5.36 -5.02
CA VAL A 124 -12.07 4.11 -4.75
C VAL A 124 -11.06 3.03 -4.42
N LEU A 125 -11.24 2.36 -3.28
CA LEU A 125 -10.36 1.29 -2.82
C LEU A 125 -10.97 -0.07 -3.10
N PHE A 126 -10.15 -1.00 -3.58
CA PHE A 126 -10.42 -2.43 -3.61
C PHE A 126 -9.66 -3.09 -2.46
N CYS A 127 -10.37 -3.54 -1.42
CA CYS A 127 -9.84 -4.22 -0.25
C CYS A 127 -10.19 -5.71 -0.30
N GLY A 128 -9.26 -6.60 -0.01
CA GLY A 128 -9.56 -8.03 -0.09
C GLY A 128 -8.36 -8.92 0.15
N ALA A 129 -8.60 -10.23 0.28
CA ALA A 129 -7.55 -11.23 0.39
C ALA A 129 -6.62 -11.21 -0.85
N SER A 130 -5.44 -11.81 -0.73
CA SER A 130 -4.61 -12.05 -1.92
C SER A 130 -5.37 -12.96 -2.90
N GLY A 131 -5.24 -12.74 -4.21
CA GLY A 131 -5.87 -13.57 -5.24
C GLY A 131 -7.33 -13.26 -5.58
N VAL A 132 -8.01 -12.35 -4.86
CA VAL A 132 -9.38 -11.94 -5.22
C VAL A 132 -9.47 -11.02 -6.45
N GLY A 133 -8.33 -10.73 -7.09
CA GLY A 133 -8.24 -9.96 -8.33
C GLY A 133 -8.26 -8.44 -8.17
N LYS A 134 -7.72 -7.90 -7.06
CA LYS A 134 -7.56 -6.44 -6.85
C LYS A 134 -6.66 -5.80 -7.91
N SER A 135 -5.50 -6.40 -8.16
CA SER A 135 -4.54 -5.90 -9.15
C SER A 135 -5.11 -6.00 -10.57
N THR A 136 -5.90 -7.03 -10.85
CA THR A 136 -6.66 -7.18 -12.10
C THR A 136 -7.71 -6.08 -12.26
N LEU A 137 -8.43 -5.74 -11.19
CA LEU A 137 -9.37 -4.61 -11.18
C LEU A 137 -8.64 -3.30 -11.49
N THR A 138 -7.53 -3.00 -10.79
CA THR A 138 -6.77 -1.77 -11.07
C THR A 138 -6.18 -1.74 -12.47
N ALA A 139 -5.72 -2.88 -13.00
CA ALA A 139 -5.21 -2.97 -14.36
C ALA A 139 -6.29 -2.68 -15.40
N HIS A 140 -7.53 -3.13 -15.16
CA HIS A 140 -8.66 -2.81 -16.03
C HIS A 140 -8.99 -1.32 -16.03
N PHE A 141 -9.11 -0.70 -14.86
CA PHE A 141 -9.31 0.75 -14.79
C PHE A 141 -8.15 1.51 -15.45
N TYR A 142 -6.91 1.07 -15.25
CA TYR A 142 -5.76 1.66 -15.93
C TYR A 142 -5.85 1.53 -17.46
N SER A 143 -6.27 0.38 -18.00
CA SER A 143 -6.39 0.19 -19.45
C SER A 143 -7.51 1.02 -20.08
N LYS A 144 -8.47 1.47 -19.29
CA LYS A 144 -9.55 2.40 -19.68
C LYS A 144 -9.16 3.88 -19.50
N GLY A 145 -7.94 4.17 -19.06
CA GLY A 145 -7.44 5.54 -18.87
C GLY A 145 -7.79 6.18 -17.53
N TYR A 146 -8.25 5.39 -16.55
CA TYR A 146 -8.40 5.89 -15.19
C TYR A 146 -7.04 5.94 -14.49
N GLN A 147 -6.87 6.96 -13.66
CA GLN A 147 -5.70 7.07 -12.81
C GLN A 147 -5.69 5.98 -11.74
N VAL A 148 -4.55 5.33 -11.58
CA VAL A 148 -4.29 4.36 -10.49
C VAL A 148 -3.43 5.03 -9.43
N LEU A 149 -3.89 5.00 -8.18
CA LEU A 149 -3.13 5.53 -7.05
C LEU A 149 -2.17 4.49 -6.48
N SER A 150 -2.62 3.25 -6.38
CA SER A 150 -1.80 2.19 -5.81
C SER A 150 -2.26 0.81 -6.24
N ASP A 151 -1.32 -0.12 -6.32
CA ASP A 151 -1.57 -1.55 -6.23
C ASP A 151 -0.89 -2.12 -4.98
N ASP A 152 -1.43 -3.21 -4.41
CA ASP A 152 -0.96 -3.88 -3.18
C ASP A 152 -1.14 -3.08 -1.87
N VAL A 153 -0.69 -1.82 -1.82
CA VAL A 153 -0.72 -1.00 -0.60
C VAL A 153 -1.28 0.40 -0.87
N THR A 154 -2.42 0.71 -0.25
CA THR A 154 -2.98 2.07 -0.23
C THR A 154 -2.77 2.70 1.15
N THR A 155 -2.20 3.89 1.18
CA THR A 155 -1.98 4.66 2.41
C THR A 155 -3.07 5.70 2.59
N LEU A 156 -3.62 5.79 3.81
CA LEU A 156 -4.73 6.67 4.18
C LEU A 156 -4.33 7.64 5.30
N ARG A 157 -4.95 8.82 5.32
CA ARG A 157 -4.88 9.77 6.43
C ARG A 157 -6.21 10.50 6.61
N ILE A 158 -6.61 10.73 7.85
CA ILE A 158 -7.71 11.66 8.15
C ILE A 158 -7.18 13.08 7.94
N THR A 159 -7.79 13.82 7.02
CA THR A 159 -7.34 15.18 6.65
C THR A 159 -8.25 16.28 7.21
N ALA A 160 -9.50 15.95 7.50
CA ALA A 160 -10.45 16.80 8.24
C ALA A 160 -11.53 15.92 8.88
N PRO A 161 -12.38 16.45 9.78
CA PRO A 161 -13.51 15.69 10.32
C PRO A 161 -14.37 15.09 9.20
N GLY A 162 -14.50 13.76 9.21
CA GLY A 162 -15.24 13.00 8.19
C GLY A 162 -14.56 12.89 6.81
N LYS A 163 -13.38 13.48 6.62
CA LYS A 163 -12.62 13.41 5.36
C LYS A 163 -11.38 12.54 5.50
N ILE A 164 -11.27 11.58 4.61
CA ILE A 164 -10.16 10.62 4.56
C ILE A 164 -9.55 10.73 3.17
N THR A 165 -8.24 10.88 3.10
CA THR A 165 -7.50 10.99 1.84
C THR A 165 -6.70 9.71 1.64
N ALA A 166 -6.77 9.16 0.43
CA ALA A 166 -5.92 8.09 -0.05
C ALA A 166 -4.78 8.66 -0.90
N TYR A 167 -3.57 8.13 -0.71
CA TYR A 167 -2.37 8.67 -1.34
C TYR A 167 -1.76 7.71 -2.36
N PRO A 168 -1.13 8.24 -3.42
CA PRO A 168 -0.36 7.44 -4.36
C PRO A 168 0.74 6.62 -3.68
N SER A 169 0.92 5.39 -4.15
CA SER A 169 1.99 4.47 -3.74
C SER A 169 3.01 4.33 -4.88
N VAL A 170 3.82 3.26 -4.86
CA VAL A 170 4.78 2.95 -5.92
C VAL A 170 4.02 2.86 -7.27
N PRO A 171 4.47 3.57 -8.33
CA PRO A 171 3.75 3.69 -9.60
C PRO A 171 3.88 2.43 -10.46
N ARG A 172 3.33 1.31 -9.96
CA ARG A 172 3.32 0.02 -10.64
C ARG A 172 2.10 -0.82 -10.27
N ILE A 173 1.74 -1.73 -11.17
CA ILE A 173 0.76 -2.79 -10.93
C ILE A 173 1.47 -4.14 -11.09
N LYS A 174 1.25 -5.08 -10.16
CA LYS A 174 1.82 -6.43 -10.21
C LYS A 174 0.80 -7.38 -10.84
N LEU A 175 1.11 -7.94 -12.02
CA LEU A 175 0.16 -8.74 -12.79
C LEU A 175 0.75 -10.10 -13.16
N SER A 176 -0.09 -11.14 -13.15
CA SER A 176 0.26 -12.42 -13.79
C SER A 176 0.03 -12.35 -15.30
N ASP A 177 0.53 -13.36 -16.03
CA ASP A 177 0.24 -13.55 -17.47
C ASP A 177 -1.27 -13.47 -17.75
N GLU A 178 -2.11 -14.12 -16.93
CA GLU A 178 -3.57 -14.11 -17.10
C GLU A 178 -4.17 -12.73 -16.88
N SER A 179 -3.64 -11.96 -15.92
CA SER A 179 -4.14 -10.61 -15.64
C SER A 179 -3.72 -9.60 -16.72
N LEU A 180 -2.56 -9.80 -17.35
CA LEU A 180 -2.12 -9.02 -18.51
C LEU A 180 -2.99 -9.30 -19.74
N ALA A 181 -3.32 -10.57 -19.98
CA ALA A 181 -4.15 -10.98 -21.11
C ALA A 181 -5.54 -10.30 -21.09
N LEU A 182 -6.12 -10.10 -19.90
CA LEU A 182 -7.41 -9.41 -19.73
C LEU A 182 -7.39 -7.95 -20.17
N ILE A 183 -6.23 -7.31 -20.21
CA ILE A 183 -6.07 -5.94 -20.71
C ILE A 183 -5.39 -5.91 -22.09
N GLY A 184 -5.36 -7.05 -22.79
CA GLY A 184 -4.77 -7.16 -24.12
C GLY A 184 -3.25 -6.99 -24.16
N ARG A 185 -2.54 -7.29 -23.06
CA ARG A 185 -1.08 -7.22 -22.96
C ARG A 185 -0.46 -8.59 -22.69
N SER A 186 0.83 -8.72 -22.98
CA SER A 186 1.68 -9.84 -22.56
C SER A 186 2.77 -9.35 -21.60
N GLY A 187 3.52 -10.29 -21.01
CA GLY A 187 4.71 -9.97 -20.20
C GLY A 187 5.90 -9.47 -21.01
N ASP A 188 5.81 -9.41 -22.34
CA ASP A 188 6.94 -9.06 -23.21
C ASP A 188 7.42 -7.63 -22.93
N GLY A 189 8.71 -7.49 -22.61
CA GLY A 189 9.33 -6.21 -22.26
C GLY A 189 8.99 -5.69 -20.86
N LEU A 190 8.21 -6.43 -20.07
CA LEU A 190 7.97 -6.12 -18.65
C LEU A 190 9.00 -6.80 -17.75
N GLN A 191 9.30 -6.16 -16.62
CA GLN A 191 10.16 -6.77 -15.61
C GLN A 191 9.41 -7.91 -14.90
N GLU A 192 9.92 -9.13 -15.02
CA GLU A 192 9.46 -10.28 -14.24
C GLU A 192 9.96 -10.20 -12.80
N ILE A 193 9.06 -10.34 -11.82
CA ILE A 193 9.36 -10.26 -10.38
C ILE A 193 9.22 -11.58 -9.65
N ASN A 194 8.64 -12.59 -10.29
CA ASN A 194 8.53 -13.93 -9.74
C ASN A 194 8.36 -14.94 -10.88
N PHE A 195 9.39 -15.76 -11.09
CA PHE A 195 9.43 -16.78 -12.15
C PHE A 195 8.40 -17.90 -11.94
N GLU A 196 8.20 -18.36 -10.70
CA GLU A 196 7.29 -19.48 -10.40
C GLU A 196 5.82 -19.12 -10.66
N THR A 197 5.45 -17.87 -10.35
CA THR A 197 4.08 -17.36 -10.48
C THR A 197 3.88 -16.49 -11.71
N ARG A 198 4.90 -16.37 -12.58
CA ARG A 198 4.90 -15.59 -13.82
C ARG A 198 4.29 -14.20 -13.62
N LYS A 199 4.84 -13.45 -12.65
CA LYS A 199 4.37 -12.10 -12.30
C LYS A 199 5.30 -11.03 -12.84
N TYR A 200 4.71 -9.95 -13.34
CA TYR A 200 5.39 -8.84 -13.96
C TYR A 200 4.99 -7.51 -13.33
N ILE A 201 5.87 -6.53 -13.47
CA ILE A 201 5.61 -5.13 -13.19
C ILE A 201 5.08 -4.47 -14.45
N LEU A 202 3.85 -3.96 -14.37
CA LEU A 202 3.31 -3.00 -15.32
C LEU A 202 3.53 -1.57 -14.77
N PRO A 203 4.40 -0.75 -15.36
CA PRO A 203 4.63 0.63 -14.90
C PRO A 203 3.40 1.51 -15.11
N ILE A 204 3.11 2.35 -14.11
CA ILE A 204 2.10 3.42 -14.23
C ILE A 204 2.84 4.67 -14.72
N THR A 205 2.51 5.12 -15.92
CA THR A 205 3.20 6.24 -16.59
C THR A 205 2.55 7.59 -16.34
N GLU A 206 1.27 7.59 -15.97
CA GLU A 206 0.50 8.77 -15.60
C GLU A 206 0.69 9.06 -14.11
N ILE A 207 1.85 9.65 -13.77
CA ILE A 207 2.12 10.10 -12.41
C ILE A 207 1.46 11.46 -12.22
N THR A 208 0.25 11.50 -11.70
CA THR A 208 -0.47 12.75 -11.45
C THR A 208 -0.57 13.06 -9.95
N GLY A 209 -0.05 14.22 -9.56
CA GLY A 209 -0.41 14.97 -8.37
C GLY A 209 -0.16 14.29 -7.02
N SER A 210 0.83 14.81 -6.27
CA SER A 210 1.19 14.42 -4.90
C SER A 210 0.08 14.48 -3.85
N ASN A 211 -1.07 15.05 -4.16
CA ASN A 211 -1.98 15.61 -3.16
C ASN A 211 -2.95 14.59 -2.55
N GLY A 212 -2.91 13.34 -3.02
CA GLY A 212 -3.90 12.34 -2.65
C GLY A 212 -5.32 12.72 -3.08
N TYR A 213 -6.25 11.79 -2.93
CA TYR A 213 -7.64 11.95 -3.33
C TYR A 213 -8.56 11.62 -2.17
N GLU A 214 -9.62 12.39 -2.00
CA GLU A 214 -10.63 12.10 -0.99
C GLU A 214 -11.27 10.73 -1.29
N LEU A 215 -11.31 9.87 -0.28
CA LEU A 215 -11.86 8.52 -0.35
C LEU A 215 -13.39 8.60 -0.49
N SER A 216 -13.94 7.99 -1.54
CA SER A 216 -15.39 7.92 -1.77
C SER A 216 -15.98 6.56 -1.41
N ALA A 217 -15.26 5.46 -1.59
CA ALA A 217 -15.78 4.12 -1.32
C ALA A 217 -14.68 3.08 -1.05
N ILE A 218 -15.05 2.02 -0.32
CA ILE A 218 -14.26 0.79 -0.21
C ILE A 218 -15.09 -0.39 -0.72
N ILE A 219 -14.58 -1.08 -1.73
CA ILE A 219 -15.18 -2.28 -2.31
C ILE A 219 -14.39 -3.50 -1.86
N PHE A 220 -15.10 -4.56 -1.51
CA PHE A 220 -14.56 -5.85 -1.11
C PHE A 220 -14.92 -6.91 -2.17
N PRO A 221 -14.03 -7.19 -3.13
CA PRO A 221 -14.27 -8.23 -4.14
C PRO A 221 -14.29 -9.62 -3.48
N LEU A 222 -15.33 -10.38 -3.80
CA LEU A 222 -15.57 -11.73 -3.27
C LEU A 222 -16.02 -12.65 -4.42
N TYR A 223 -15.51 -13.88 -4.42
CA TYR A 223 -15.98 -14.89 -5.35
C TYR A 223 -17.27 -15.53 -4.84
N LYS A 224 -18.27 -15.59 -5.71
CA LYS A 224 -19.56 -16.24 -5.46
C LYS A 224 -20.17 -16.65 -6.80
N ASP A 225 -20.70 -17.86 -6.87
CA ASP A 225 -21.41 -18.34 -8.05
C ASP A 225 -22.70 -17.52 -8.27
N GLY A 226 -23.09 -17.38 -9.54
CA GLY A 226 -24.28 -16.65 -9.96
C GLY A 226 -23.99 -15.27 -10.53
N HIS A 227 -24.92 -14.34 -10.34
CA HIS A 227 -24.85 -13.01 -10.95
C HIS A 227 -23.94 -12.06 -10.17
N MET A 228 -23.37 -11.11 -10.91
CA MET A 228 -22.57 -10.03 -10.35
C MET A 228 -23.45 -9.06 -9.58
N ILE A 229 -23.08 -8.78 -8.33
CA ILE A 229 -23.86 -7.92 -7.42
C ILE A 229 -22.90 -7.02 -6.66
N LEU A 230 -23.20 -5.72 -6.64
CA LEU A 230 -22.60 -4.75 -5.73
C LEU A 230 -23.58 -4.47 -4.59
N GLU A 231 -23.30 -5.02 -3.41
CA GLU A 231 -24.17 -4.93 -2.23
C GLU A 231 -23.56 -4.01 -1.19
N GLN A 232 -24.30 -2.99 -0.75
CA GLN A 232 -23.84 -2.08 0.30
C GLN A 232 -23.77 -2.79 1.65
N ILE A 233 -22.65 -2.62 2.36
CA ILE A 233 -22.44 -3.20 3.68
C ILE A 233 -23.06 -2.28 4.73
N GLY A 234 -24.15 -2.76 5.35
CA GLY A 234 -24.83 -2.04 6.43
C GLY A 234 -24.22 -2.28 7.83
N GLY A 235 -24.43 -1.32 8.73
CA GLY A 235 -24.27 -1.49 10.18
C GLY A 235 -22.84 -1.44 10.73
N PHE A 236 -22.68 -1.92 11.98
CA PHE A 236 -21.44 -1.81 12.78
C PHE A 236 -20.28 -2.71 12.27
N SER A 237 -20.56 -3.62 11.32
CA SER A 237 -19.63 -4.62 10.78
C SER A 237 -18.45 -4.02 10.00
N ASN A 238 -18.58 -2.76 9.54
CA ASN A 238 -17.61 -2.07 8.69
C ASN A 238 -16.22 -1.93 9.34
N LYS A 239 -16.15 -1.70 10.66
CA LYS A 239 -14.88 -1.49 11.38
C LYS A 239 -14.02 -2.74 11.41
N LEU A 240 -14.63 -3.89 11.73
CA LEU A 240 -13.91 -5.15 11.83
C LEU A 240 -13.45 -5.62 10.45
N LEU A 241 -14.23 -5.32 9.41
CA LEU A 241 -13.89 -5.65 8.04
C LEU A 241 -12.60 -4.94 7.61
N VAL A 242 -12.54 -3.62 7.69
CA VAL A 242 -11.32 -2.87 7.31
C VAL A 242 -10.11 -3.26 8.17
N ALA A 243 -10.30 -3.45 9.48
CA ALA A 243 -9.20 -3.83 10.38
C ALA A 243 -8.52 -5.16 10.02
N LYS A 244 -9.20 -6.05 9.28
CA LYS A 244 -8.60 -7.30 8.75
C LYS A 244 -7.60 -7.03 7.62
N HIS A 245 -7.72 -5.89 6.94
CA HIS A 245 -6.89 -5.51 5.80
C HIS A 245 -5.78 -4.52 6.14
N LEU A 246 -5.43 -4.32 7.42
CA LEU A 246 -4.20 -3.61 7.79
C LEU A 246 -2.99 -4.29 7.14
N TYR A 247 -2.22 -3.54 6.37
CA TYR A 247 -1.00 -4.04 5.75
C TYR A 247 0.01 -4.45 6.83
N ARG A 248 0.57 -5.66 6.72
CA ARG A 248 1.47 -6.27 7.72
C ARG A 248 0.94 -6.13 9.15
N LYS A 249 -0.30 -6.60 9.38
CA LYS A 249 -1.09 -6.46 10.61
C LYS A 249 -0.34 -6.56 11.95
N ARG A 250 0.64 -7.48 12.08
CA ARG A 250 1.45 -7.59 13.32
C ARG A 250 2.32 -6.35 13.54
N LEU A 251 3.04 -5.93 12.51
CA LEU A 251 3.88 -4.73 12.52
C LEU A 251 3.03 -3.46 12.66
N ALA A 252 1.89 -3.38 11.96
CA ALA A 252 0.93 -2.29 12.09
C ALA A 252 0.42 -2.10 13.53
N LYS A 253 0.20 -3.18 14.28
CA LYS A 253 -0.25 -3.08 15.67
C LYS A 253 0.82 -2.51 16.61
N LEU A 254 2.09 -2.72 16.29
CA LEU A 254 3.24 -2.20 17.03
C LEU A 254 3.45 -0.71 16.71
N LEU A 255 3.43 -0.35 15.42
CA LEU A 255 3.76 1.00 14.95
C LEU A 255 2.65 2.02 15.16
N TYR A 256 1.39 1.64 14.88
CA TYR A 256 0.29 2.59 14.96
C TYR A 256 -0.30 2.64 16.38
N PRO A 257 -0.32 3.81 17.04
CA PRO A 257 -1.07 4.01 18.27
C PRO A 257 -2.49 3.47 18.16
N ILE A 258 -2.97 2.85 19.24
CA ILE A 258 -4.32 2.28 19.29
C ILE A 258 -5.37 3.36 18.99
N THR A 259 -5.15 4.59 19.47
CA THR A 259 -6.01 5.75 19.23
C THR A 259 -6.12 6.08 17.76
N GLN A 260 -4.99 6.24 17.06
CA GLN A 260 -4.94 6.55 15.63
C GLN A 260 -5.67 5.49 14.78
N ARG A 261 -5.43 4.20 15.03
CA ARG A 261 -6.14 3.11 14.31
C ARG A 261 -7.63 3.13 14.56
N ARG A 262 -8.04 3.34 15.82
CA ARG A 262 -9.45 3.39 16.19
C ARG A 262 -10.13 4.57 15.51
N GLU A 263 -9.52 5.75 15.56
CA GLU A 263 -10.06 6.96 14.94
C GLU A 263 -10.28 6.76 13.43
N LEU A 264 -9.29 6.23 12.71
CA LEU A 264 -9.43 5.93 11.28
C LEU A 264 -10.56 4.94 11.02
N PHE A 265 -10.64 3.82 11.75
CA PHE A 265 -11.69 2.84 11.51
C PHE A 265 -13.09 3.36 11.87
N LEU A 266 -13.19 4.21 12.90
CA LEU A 266 -14.42 4.90 13.24
C LEU A 266 -14.85 5.83 12.11
N ALA A 267 -13.92 6.65 11.60
CA ALA A 267 -14.18 7.59 10.52
C ALA A 267 -14.57 6.87 9.22
N LEU A 268 -13.84 5.81 8.85
CA LEU A 268 -14.17 4.97 7.70
C LEU A 268 -15.58 4.39 7.82
N ALA A 269 -15.91 3.79 8.96
CA ALA A 269 -17.22 3.16 9.16
C ALA A 269 -18.38 4.16 9.21
N ALA A 270 -18.13 5.41 9.62
CA ALA A 270 -19.14 6.44 9.74
C ALA A 270 -19.38 7.20 8.43
N HIS A 271 -18.34 7.41 7.61
CA HIS A 271 -18.38 8.36 6.50
C HIS A 271 -18.14 7.75 5.13
N ILE A 272 -17.53 6.55 5.05
CA ILE A 272 -17.16 5.94 3.77
C ILE A 272 -18.10 4.76 3.47
N PRO A 273 -18.92 4.85 2.41
CA PRO A 273 -19.67 3.72 1.89
C PRO A 273 -18.77 2.52 1.60
N MET A 274 -19.23 1.34 2.03
CA MET A 274 -18.53 0.08 1.80
C MET A 274 -19.43 -0.91 1.07
N TYR A 275 -18.86 -1.71 0.19
CA TYR A 275 -19.62 -2.64 -0.65
C TYR A 275 -18.95 -4.00 -0.72
N HIS A 276 -19.74 -5.08 -0.70
CA HIS A 276 -19.30 -6.37 -1.24
C HIS A 276 -19.53 -6.38 -2.74
N PHE A 277 -18.52 -6.76 -3.51
CA PHE A 277 -18.66 -7.04 -4.92
C PHE A 277 -18.57 -8.55 -5.16
N TYR A 278 -19.72 -9.20 -5.30
CA TYR A 278 -19.81 -10.63 -5.58
C TYR A 278 -19.68 -10.87 -7.08
N ARG A 279 -18.79 -11.77 -7.47
CA ARG A 279 -18.57 -12.17 -8.87
C ARG A 279 -18.17 -13.64 -9.03
N PRO A 280 -18.42 -14.27 -10.19
CA PRO A 280 -17.89 -15.60 -10.47
C PRO A 280 -16.36 -15.65 -10.49
N CYS A 281 -15.79 -16.81 -10.14
CA CYS A 281 -14.35 -17.07 -10.22
C CYS A 281 -13.95 -17.68 -11.57
N ASN A 282 -14.52 -17.20 -12.68
CA ASN A 282 -14.23 -17.70 -14.02
C ASN A 282 -13.60 -16.59 -14.89
N MET A 283 -12.52 -16.94 -15.60
CA MET A 283 -11.86 -16.04 -16.54
C MET A 283 -12.78 -15.59 -17.68
N ALA A 284 -13.70 -16.46 -18.13
CA ALA A 284 -14.65 -16.10 -19.19
C ALA A 284 -15.56 -14.93 -18.83
N THR A 285 -15.92 -14.79 -17.55
CA THR A 285 -16.78 -13.71 -17.03
C THR A 285 -15.99 -12.60 -16.36
N MET A 286 -14.65 -12.66 -16.38
CA MET A 286 -13.82 -11.69 -15.68
C MET A 286 -13.95 -10.31 -16.33
N GLN A 287 -13.94 -10.24 -17.66
CA GLN A 287 -14.13 -8.98 -18.37
C GLN A 287 -15.50 -8.35 -18.05
N GLU A 288 -16.56 -9.15 -18.09
CA GLU A 288 -17.91 -8.71 -17.70
C GLU A 288 -17.97 -8.20 -16.26
N SER A 289 -17.21 -8.82 -15.34
CA SER A 289 -17.08 -8.38 -13.94
C SER A 289 -16.41 -7.04 -13.80
N LEU A 290 -15.40 -6.78 -14.62
CA LEU A 290 -14.67 -5.54 -14.64
C LEU A 290 -15.53 -4.41 -15.23
N ASP A 291 -16.21 -4.66 -16.35
CA ASP A 291 -17.12 -3.69 -16.97
C ASP A 291 -18.35 -3.41 -16.07
N TYR A 292 -18.87 -4.42 -15.36
CA TYR A 292 -19.98 -4.24 -14.41
C TYR A 292 -19.60 -3.30 -13.27
N ILE A 293 -18.44 -3.50 -12.64
CA ILE A 293 -18.04 -2.67 -11.49
C ILE A 293 -17.72 -1.24 -11.94
N GLU A 294 -17.12 -1.06 -13.11
CA GLU A 294 -16.94 0.27 -13.73
C GLU A 294 -18.28 0.98 -13.90
N MET A 295 -19.28 0.30 -14.49
CA MET A 295 -20.61 0.87 -14.69
C MET A 295 -21.30 1.23 -13.36
N GLN A 296 -21.12 0.45 -12.29
CA GLN A 296 -21.70 0.79 -10.99
C GLN A 296 -21.00 1.97 -10.31
N LEU A 297 -19.71 2.19 -10.58
CA LEU A 297 -18.92 3.26 -9.98
C LEU A 297 -19.09 4.62 -10.69
N ASN A 298 -19.51 4.62 -11.95
CA ASN A 298 -19.79 5.83 -12.73
C ASN A 298 -21.24 6.33 -12.63
N ARG A 299 -22.06 5.76 -11.72
CA ARG A 299 -23.46 6.15 -11.49
C ARG A 299 -23.60 7.04 -10.27
#